data_AF-A0A518WAA7-F1
#
_entry.id   AF-A0A518WAA7-F1
#
_cell.length_a   1.000
_cell.length_b   1.000
_cell.length_c   1.000
_cell.angle_alpha   90.00
_cell.angle_beta   90.00
_cell.angle_gamma   90.00
#
_symmetry.space_group_name_H-M   'P 1'
#
loop_
_entity.id
_entity.type
_entity.pdbx_description
1 polymer ?
#
loop_
_entity_poly.entity_id
_entity_poly.type
_entity_poly.pdbx_seq_one_letter_code
_entity_poly.pdbx_strand_id
1 'polypeptide(L)'
;MALYTHAVGLSAAGSYSTPAAVASSDTISAADIGTRGALLRVICGATPANVTVVDPGTTPSGNAGSPSAVAVSASSARNIYVSPAAVNPSTQVATVNYSATSSVTCELYRL
;
A
#
# COMPACT_ATOMS: atom_id res chain seq x y z
N MET A 1 -12.89 -8.55 -4.54
CA MET A 1 -12.39 -7.48 -3.67
C MET A 1 -11.58 -8.16 -2.58
N ALA A 2 -10.25 -8.16 -2.69
CA ALA A 2 -9.38 -8.74 -1.68
C ALA A 2 -9.12 -7.67 -0.62
N LEU A 3 -9.64 -7.89 0.58
CA LEU A 3 -9.26 -7.15 1.78
C LEU A 3 -7.90 -7.68 2.20
N TYR A 4 -6.85 -6.86 2.27
CA TYR A 4 -5.62 -7.28 2.95
C TYR A 4 -5.88 -7.31 4.45
N THR A 5 -6.50 -8.38 4.94
CA THR A 5 -6.48 -8.72 6.36
C THR A 5 -5.19 -9.44 6.66
N HIS A 6 -4.06 -8.75 6.53
CA HIS A 6 -2.80 -9.17 7.13
C HIS A 6 -2.19 -7.95 7.80
N ALA A 7 -2.84 -7.53 8.88
CA ALA A 7 -2.21 -6.90 10.01
C ALA A 7 -1.10 -7.82 10.51
N VAL A 8 0.06 -7.85 9.86
CA VAL A 8 1.24 -8.45 10.47
C VAL A 8 1.65 -7.46 11.55
N GLY A 9 1.02 -7.61 12.72
CA GLY A 9 1.48 -7.00 13.95
C GLY A 9 2.97 -7.27 14.01
N LEU A 10 3.74 -6.20 14.21
CA LEU A 10 5.20 -6.21 14.33
C LEU A 10 5.64 -7.51 14.99
N SER A 11 6.12 -8.46 14.19
CA SER A 11 6.88 -9.51 14.81
C SER A 11 8.17 -8.87 15.26
N ALA A 12 8.60 -9.20 16.47
CA ALA A 12 9.94 -8.89 16.93
C ALA A 12 10.96 -9.14 15.81
N ALA A 13 12.01 -8.32 15.76
CA ALA A 13 13.04 -8.35 14.71
C ALA A 13 13.30 -9.77 14.17
N GLY A 14 12.88 -10.04 12.93
CA GLY A 14 13.17 -11.32 12.26
C GLY A 14 12.00 -12.14 11.69
N SER A 15 10.73 -11.73 11.77
CA SER A 15 9.70 -12.39 10.92
C SER A 15 9.44 -11.62 9.64
N TYR A 16 9.73 -12.26 8.52
CA TYR A 16 9.29 -11.84 7.20
C TYR A 16 7.82 -12.23 7.05
N SER A 17 6.94 -11.28 6.70
CA SER A 17 5.63 -11.64 6.18
C SER A 17 5.83 -12.28 4.81
N THR A 18 5.15 -13.37 4.47
CA THR A 18 5.22 -13.90 3.10
C THR A 18 4.59 -12.90 2.12
N PRO A 19 5.30 -12.46 1.05
CA PRO A 19 4.72 -11.58 0.05
C PRO A 19 3.42 -12.14 -0.54
N ALA A 20 2.38 -11.32 -0.61
CA ALA A 20 1.09 -11.69 -1.19
C ALA A 20 0.95 -11.11 -2.61
N ALA A 21 0.29 -11.84 -3.51
CA ALA A 21 0.00 -11.34 -4.85
C ALA A 21 -1.02 -10.19 -4.81
N VAL A 22 -0.79 -9.17 -5.63
CA VAL A 22 -1.62 -7.96 -5.66
C VAL A 22 -2.78 -8.05 -6.64
N ALA A 23 -3.86 -7.32 -6.36
CA ALA A 23 -4.88 -7.00 -7.34
C ALA A 23 -4.62 -5.64 -7.99
N SER A 24 -5.39 -5.28 -9.02
CA SER A 24 -5.27 -3.95 -9.64
C SER A 24 -5.68 -2.83 -8.69
N SER A 25 -6.51 -3.16 -7.70
CA SER A 25 -6.92 -2.28 -6.60
C SER A 25 -7.07 -3.10 -5.33
N ASP A 26 -6.25 -2.77 -4.34
CA ASP A 26 -6.23 -3.37 -3.03
C ASP A 26 -6.52 -2.33 -1.94
N THR A 27 -6.86 -2.80 -0.74
CA THR A 27 -7.15 -1.92 0.41
C THR A 27 -6.34 -2.30 1.63
N ILE A 28 -5.87 -1.30 2.37
CA ILE A 28 -5.14 -1.44 3.63
C ILE A 28 -5.99 -0.78 4.74
N SER A 29 -6.20 -1.47 5.86
CA SER A 29 -7.02 -0.93 6.93
C SER A 29 -6.31 0.19 7.70
N ALA A 30 -7.09 1.12 8.25
CA ALA A 30 -6.60 2.14 9.18
C ALA A 30 -5.89 1.52 10.39
N ALA A 31 -6.39 0.37 10.84
CA ALA A 31 -5.82 -0.39 11.94
C ALA A 31 -4.42 -0.92 11.63
N ASP A 32 -4.10 -1.21 10.36
CA ASP A 32 -2.79 -1.72 9.92
C ASP A 32 -1.79 -0.59 9.65
N ILE A 33 -2.28 0.54 9.12
CA ILE A 33 -1.49 1.74 8.88
C ILE A 33 -1.09 2.39 10.21
N GLY A 34 -2.02 2.51 11.14
CA GLY A 34 -1.75 3.10 12.45
C GLY A 34 -1.50 4.59 12.42
N THR A 35 -1.05 5.12 13.56
CA THR A 35 -0.87 6.57 13.75
C THR A 35 0.45 7.09 13.19
N ARG A 36 1.45 6.23 12.99
CA ARG A 36 2.77 6.57 12.42
C ARG A 36 2.87 6.26 10.92
N GLY A 37 1.88 5.59 10.36
CA GLY A 37 1.88 5.10 8.99
C GLY A 37 2.49 3.71 8.86
N ALA A 38 2.54 3.24 7.62
CA ALA A 38 3.13 1.95 7.27
C ALA A 38 4.03 2.06 6.04
N LEU A 39 4.95 1.12 5.88
CA LEU A 39 5.73 0.92 4.67
C LEU A 39 5.15 -0.26 3.90
N LEU A 40 4.67 0.01 2.70
CA LEU A 40 4.30 -1.00 1.73
C LEU A 40 5.53 -1.33 0.88
N ARG A 41 6.07 -2.54 1.03
CA ARG A 41 7.12 -3.05 0.15
C ARG A 41 6.47 -3.74 -1.04
N VAL A 42 6.68 -3.18 -2.23
CA VAL A 42 6.19 -3.75 -3.48
C VAL A 42 7.37 -4.42 -4.20
N ILE A 43 7.19 -5.67 -4.59
CA ILE A 43 8.20 -6.52 -5.23
C ILE A 43 7.68 -6.88 -6.62
N CYS A 44 8.39 -6.43 -7.64
CA CYS A 44 8.08 -6.71 -9.04
C CYS A 44 9.04 -7.77 -9.59
N GLY A 45 8.48 -8.83 -10.18
CA GLY A 45 9.19 -9.78 -11.02
C GLY A 45 9.51 -9.18 -12.40
N ALA A 46 9.23 -9.90 -13.48
CA ALA A 46 9.63 -9.47 -14.83
C ALA A 46 8.91 -8.20 -15.34
N THR A 47 7.77 -7.82 -14.75
CA THR A 47 6.96 -6.69 -15.21
C THR A 47 7.11 -5.50 -14.26
N PRO A 48 7.48 -4.30 -14.75
CA PRO A 48 7.47 -3.10 -13.92
C PRO A 48 6.03 -2.67 -13.61
N ALA A 49 5.82 -1.99 -12.49
CA ALA A 49 4.52 -1.49 -12.09
C ALA A 49 4.62 -0.06 -11.55
N ASN A 50 3.59 0.73 -11.81
CA ASN A 50 3.34 1.97 -11.08
C ASN A 50 2.35 1.69 -9.97
N VAL A 51 2.68 2.15 -8.78
CA VAL A 51 1.88 1.97 -7.57
C VAL A 51 1.39 3.33 -7.11
N THR A 52 0.11 3.46 -6.88
CA THR A 52 -0.52 4.71 -6.47
C THR A 52 -1.32 4.46 -5.20
N VAL A 53 -0.91 5.10 -4.10
CA VAL A 53 -1.70 5.13 -2.87
C VAL A 53 -2.70 6.27 -3.02
N VAL A 54 -3.97 5.93 -3.15
CA VAL A 54 -5.04 6.91 -3.34
C VAL A 54 -5.54 7.33 -1.96
N ASP A 55 -5.48 8.64 -1.74
CA ASP A 55 -6.25 9.32 -0.71
C ASP A 55 -7.63 9.67 -1.32
N PRO A 56 -8.73 9.06 -0.87
CA PRO A 56 -10.06 9.47 -1.31
C PRO A 56 -10.54 10.78 -0.64
N GLY A 57 -9.72 11.36 0.22
CA GLY A 57 -10.00 12.60 0.92
C GLY A 57 -9.83 13.85 0.07
N THR A 58 -10.14 14.96 0.72
CA THR A 58 -9.93 16.30 0.19
C THR A 58 -8.85 17.00 1.03
N THR A 59 -8.02 17.80 0.37
CA THR A 59 -7.21 18.83 1.03
C THR A 59 -8.10 19.68 1.94
N PRO A 60 -7.55 20.40 2.95
CA PRO A 60 -8.33 21.35 3.76
C PRO A 60 -9.10 22.40 2.94
N SER A 61 -8.70 22.61 1.68
CA SER A 61 -9.37 23.49 0.71
C SER A 61 -10.45 22.79 -0.14
N GLY A 62 -10.80 21.53 0.14
CA GLY A 62 -11.85 20.79 -0.57
C GLY A 62 -11.42 20.12 -1.88
N ASN A 63 -10.17 20.31 -2.33
CA ASN A 63 -9.68 19.67 -3.56
C ASN A 63 -9.34 18.20 -3.31
N ALA A 64 -9.70 17.31 -4.24
CA ALA A 64 -9.19 15.94 -4.23
C ALA A 64 -7.66 15.95 -4.21
N GLY A 65 -7.04 15.16 -3.31
CA GLY A 65 -5.59 14.95 -3.35
C GLY A 65 -5.20 14.32 -4.68
N SER A 66 -4.10 14.78 -5.28
CA SER A 66 -3.55 14.12 -6.48
C SER A 66 -2.53 13.08 -6.04
N PRO A 67 -2.85 11.79 -6.08
CA PRO A 67 -1.90 10.78 -5.65
C PRO A 67 -0.79 10.65 -6.71
N SER A 68 0.46 10.66 -6.26
CA SER A 68 1.61 10.50 -7.16
C SER A 68 1.88 9.02 -7.39
N ALA A 69 2.02 8.63 -8.65
CA ALA A 69 2.41 7.28 -9.03
C ALA A 69 3.89 7.04 -8.71
N VAL A 70 4.17 5.91 -8.07
CA VAL A 70 5.50 5.49 -7.67
C VAL A 70 5.92 4.33 -8.56
N ALA A 71 6.88 4.56 -9.45
CA ALA A 71 7.41 3.50 -10.31
C ALA A 71 8.23 2.48 -9.50
N VAL A 72 8.00 1.20 -9.80
CA VAL A 72 8.76 0.04 -9.34
C VAL A 72 9.26 -0.69 -10.59
N SER A 73 10.58 -0.71 -10.78
CA SER A 73 11.21 -1.34 -11.93
C SER A 73 11.05 -2.87 -11.90
N ALA A 74 11.20 -3.50 -13.06
CA ALA A 74 11.25 -4.97 -13.13
C ALA A 74 12.43 -5.52 -12.32
N SER A 75 12.25 -6.72 -11.76
CA SER A 75 13.22 -7.48 -10.98
C SER A 75 13.75 -6.70 -9.78
N SER A 76 12.88 -5.90 -9.15
CA SER A 76 13.25 -5.01 -8.05
C SER A 76 12.15 -4.91 -7.01
N ALA A 77 12.52 -4.39 -5.84
CA ALA A 77 11.58 -4.07 -4.77
C ALA A 77 11.69 -2.60 -4.40
N ARG A 78 10.58 -1.99 -3.99
CA ARG A 78 10.53 -0.61 -3.51
C ARG A 78 9.62 -0.47 -2.31
N ASN A 79 10.07 0.30 -1.33
CA ASN A 79 9.26 0.66 -0.17
C ASN A 79 8.53 1.98 -0.43
N ILE A 80 7.24 2.00 -0.15
CA ILE A 80 6.33 3.13 -0.33
C ILE A 80 5.74 3.45 1.03
N TYR A 81 5.90 4.69 1.48
CA TYR A 81 5.28 5.14 2.72
C TYR A 81 3.79 5.39 2.51
N VAL A 82 2.97 4.70 3.28
CA VAL A 82 1.52 4.88 3.38
C VAL A 82 1.24 5.74 4.60
N SER A 83 0.88 6.99 4.34
CA SER A 83 0.53 7.95 5.37
C SER A 83 -0.81 7.59 6.03
N PRO A 84 -0.98 7.81 7.34
CA PRO A 84 -2.29 7.75 8.00
C PRO A 84 -3.32 8.68 7.34
N ALA A 85 -2.86 9.77 6.73
CA ALA A 85 -3.74 10.72 6.02
C ALA A 85 -4.37 10.13 4.75
N ALA A 86 -3.82 9.03 4.19
CA ALA A 86 -4.41 8.36 3.03
C ALA A 86 -5.63 7.49 3.39
N VAL A 87 -5.95 7.36 4.68
CA VAL A 87 -7.10 6.61 5.16
C VAL A 87 -8.37 7.43 4.97
N ASN A 88 -9.34 6.85 4.26
CA ASN A 88 -10.67 7.43 4.21
C ASN A 88 -11.34 7.39 5.60
N PRO A 89 -11.79 8.53 6.16
CA PRO A 89 -12.45 8.52 7.47
C PRO A 89 -13.82 7.82 7.46
N SER A 90 -14.48 7.71 6.30
CA SER A 90 -15.78 7.04 6.15
C SER A 90 -15.64 5.52 6.03
N THR A 91 -14.66 5.03 5.25
CA THR A 91 -14.48 3.59 5.01
C THR A 91 -13.37 2.94 5.83
N GLN A 92 -12.57 3.74 6.55
CA GLN A 92 -11.46 3.27 7.42
C GLN A 92 -10.40 2.44 6.67
N VAL A 93 -10.19 2.72 5.38
CA VAL A 93 -9.19 2.07 4.54
C VAL A 93 -8.46 3.08 3.65
N ALA A 94 -7.21 2.77 3.30
CA ALA A 94 -6.49 3.39 2.19
C ALA A 94 -6.52 2.45 0.97
N THR A 95 -6.63 3.01 -0.23
CA THR A 95 -6.66 2.23 -1.48
C THR A 95 -5.30 2.28 -2.17
N VAL A 96 -4.81 1.14 -2.63
CA VAL A 96 -3.57 1.03 -3.40
C VAL A 96 -3.89 0.47 -4.77
N ASN A 97 -3.55 1.23 -5.81
CA ASN A 97 -3.75 0.83 -7.19
C ASN A 97 -2.42 0.44 -7.84
N TYR A 98 -2.47 -0.61 -8.65
CA TYR A 98 -1.32 -1.16 -9.36
C TYR A 98 -1.58 -1.16 -10.86
N SER A 99 -0.65 -0.61 -11.65
CA SER A 99 -0.78 -0.62 -13.12
C SER A 99 -0.53 -2.00 -13.74
N ALA A 100 0.07 -2.92 -12.98
CA ALA A 100 0.33 -4.30 -13.36
C ALA A 100 0.26 -5.19 -12.11
N THR A 101 -0.24 -6.41 -12.26
CA THR A 101 -0.42 -7.37 -11.15
C THR A 101 0.38 -8.65 -11.38
N SER A 102 0.69 -8.98 -12.63
CA SER A 102 1.46 -10.17 -13.00
C SER A 102 2.85 -10.13 -12.38
N SER A 103 3.16 -11.13 -11.55
CA SER A 103 4.43 -11.22 -10.81
C SER A 103 4.70 -10.03 -9.88
N VAL A 104 3.66 -9.32 -9.45
CA VAL A 104 3.77 -8.27 -8.43
C VAL A 104 3.26 -8.83 -7.12
N THR A 105 4.08 -8.70 -6.08
CA THR A 105 3.73 -9.07 -4.72
C THR A 105 4.01 -7.93 -3.76
N CYS A 106 3.38 -7.93 -2.60
CA CYS A 106 3.65 -6.92 -1.59
C CYS A 106 3.67 -7.46 -0.15
N GLU A 107 4.34 -6.70 0.71
CA GLU A 107 4.43 -6.89 2.16
C GLU A 107 4.12 -5.54 2.83
N LEU A 108 3.48 -5.55 4.00
CA LEU A 108 3.16 -4.34 4.76
C LEU A 108 3.88 -4.36 6.11
N TYR A 109 4.55 -3.25 6.43
CA TYR A 109 5.25 -3.05 7.70
C TYR A 109 4.72 -1.82 8.41
N ARG A 110 4.13 -1.99 9.59
CA ARG A 110 3.72 -0.85 10.42
C ARG A 110 4.93 -0.12 11.01
N LEU A 111 4.83 1.20 11.22
CA LEU A 111 5.85 2.03 11.90
C LEU A 111 5.50 2.33 13.37
#